data_AF-A0A7W5LJ81-F1
#
_entry.id   AF-A0A7W5LJ81-F1
#
_cell.length_a   1.000
_cell.length_b   1.000
_cell.length_c   1.000
_cell.angle_alpha   90.00
_cell.angle_beta   90.00
_cell.angle_gamma   90.00
#
_symmetry.space_group_name_H-M   'P 1'
#
loop_
_entity.id
_entity.type
_entity.pdbx_description
1 polymer ?
#
loop_
_entity_poly.entity_id
_entity_poly.type
_entity_poly.pdbx_seq_one_letter_code
_entity_poly.pdbx_strand_id
1 'polypeptide(L)'
;MSDLTEVEIFDCLTDNFKKAIQHCEDLAVKPAKGPTYSTLRNELKLIEGASRQAAHWREDSRWLQIGLLVSEAHKRAGNWLRAKQPAKLFLLLAKALIVAQANAEDIRTRATGRRGAILPDVMPGPHRDTRPVGWRASDGGILLPN
;
A
#
# COMPACT_ATOMS: atom_id res chain seq x y z
N MET A 1 -4.40 -1.90 17.88
CA MET A 1 -4.73 -2.41 16.53
C MET A 1 -3.53 -3.23 16.13
N SER A 2 -3.70 -4.52 15.79
CA SER A 2 -2.58 -5.33 15.29
C SER A 2 -2.12 -4.72 13.98
N ASP A 3 -0.82 -4.51 13.81
CA ASP A 3 -0.27 -4.05 12.53
C ASP A 3 -0.53 -5.13 11.49
N LEU A 4 -1.33 -4.80 10.46
CA LEU A 4 -1.55 -5.70 9.33
C LEU A 4 -0.21 -5.93 8.63
N THR A 5 0.09 -7.18 8.33
CA THR A 5 1.23 -7.54 7.50
C THR A 5 1.04 -7.00 6.09
N GLU A 6 2.15 -6.86 5.37
CA GLU A 6 2.12 -6.43 3.98
C GLU A 6 1.19 -7.28 3.09
N VAL A 7 1.24 -8.59 3.28
CA VAL A 7 0.41 -9.55 2.54
C VAL A 7 -1.07 -9.29 2.82
N GLU A 8 -1.44 -9.11 4.09
CA GLU A 8 -2.83 -8.81 4.48
C GLU A 8 -3.33 -7.49 3.92
N ILE A 9 -2.47 -6.47 3.81
CA ILE A 9 -2.82 -5.17 3.19
C ILE A 9 -3.16 -5.36 1.71
N PHE A 10 -2.33 -6.09 0.97
CA PHE A 10 -2.54 -6.29 -0.47
C PHE A 10 -3.67 -7.27 -0.78
N ASP A 11 -3.82 -8.34 0.00
CA ASP A 11 -4.95 -9.25 -0.12
C ASP A 11 -6.27 -8.51 0.15
N CYS A 12 -6.30 -7.66 1.19
CA CYS A 12 -7.41 -6.78 1.47
C CYS A 12 -7.71 -5.85 0.28
N LEU A 13 -6.71 -5.18 -0.30
CA LEU A 13 -6.90 -4.34 -1.48
C LEU A 13 -7.53 -5.12 -2.64
N THR A 14 -6.94 -6.26 -3.01
CA THR A 14 -7.36 -7.03 -4.18
C THR A 14 -8.76 -7.61 -4.01
N ASP A 15 -9.10 -8.13 -2.83
CA ASP A 15 -10.44 -8.66 -2.55
C ASP A 15 -11.50 -7.56 -2.53
N ASN A 16 -11.21 -6.42 -1.90
CA ASN A 16 -12.16 -5.32 -1.83
C ASN A 16 -12.37 -4.67 -3.20
N PHE A 17 -11.34 -4.60 -4.07
CA PHE A 17 -11.52 -4.15 -5.44
C PHE A 17 -12.49 -5.07 -6.21
N LYS A 18 -12.31 -6.39 -6.14
CA LYS A 18 -13.21 -7.36 -6.79
C LYS A 18 -14.66 -7.20 -6.31
N LYS A 19 -14.86 -7.12 -4.98
CA LYS A 19 -16.19 -6.93 -4.39
C LYS A 19 -16.82 -5.60 -4.79
N ALA A 20 -16.05 -4.51 -4.76
CA ALA A 20 -16.54 -3.19 -5.15
C ALA A 20 -16.96 -3.14 -6.63
N ILE A 21 -16.18 -3.78 -7.53
CA ILE A 21 -16.53 -3.91 -8.95
C ILE A 21 -17.86 -4.68 -9.10
N GLN A 22 -17.97 -5.86 -8.47
CA GLN A 22 -19.20 -6.66 -8.51
C GLN A 22 -20.41 -5.87 -8.02
N HIS A 23 -20.30 -5.17 -6.89
CA HIS A 23 -21.40 -4.36 -6.37
C HIS A 23 -21.77 -3.18 -7.25
N CYS A 24 -20.81 -2.59 -7.98
CA CYS A 24 -21.11 -1.58 -8.99
C CYS A 24 -21.92 -2.18 -10.16
N GLU A 25 -21.57 -3.37 -10.62
CA GLU A 25 -22.31 -4.08 -11.67
C GLU A 25 -23.72 -4.46 -11.20
N ASP A 26 -23.84 -4.98 -9.97
CA ASP A 26 -25.13 -5.31 -9.36
C ASP A 26 -26.05 -4.08 -9.28
N LEU A 27 -25.50 -2.94 -8.82
CA LEU A 27 -26.21 -1.66 -8.74
C LEU A 27 -26.57 -1.09 -10.12
N ALA A 28 -25.84 -1.47 -11.16
CA ALA A 28 -26.18 -1.10 -12.53
C ALA A 28 -27.36 -1.89 -13.09
N VAL A 29 -27.46 -3.19 -12.77
CA VAL A 29 -28.57 -4.04 -13.20
C VAL A 29 -29.83 -3.74 -12.39
N LYS A 30 -29.69 -3.75 -11.06
CA LYS A 30 -30.80 -3.55 -10.14
C LYS A 30 -30.36 -2.59 -9.03
N PRO A 31 -30.64 -1.29 -9.16
CA PRO A 31 -30.34 -0.31 -8.12
C PRO A 31 -31.25 -0.53 -6.89
N ALA A 32 -30.94 -1.56 -6.09
CA ALA A 32 -31.55 -1.81 -4.80
C ALA A 32 -30.95 -0.82 -3.79
N LYS A 33 -31.76 0.16 -3.36
CA LYS A 33 -31.30 1.41 -2.73
C LYS A 33 -30.65 1.29 -1.34
N GLY A 34 -30.47 0.09 -0.77
CA GLY A 34 -30.04 -0.06 0.63
C GLY A 34 -28.81 -0.96 0.83
N PRO A 35 -28.96 -2.29 0.77
CA PRO A 35 -27.91 -3.20 1.22
C PRO A 35 -26.67 -3.14 0.33
N THR A 36 -26.81 -3.34 -0.99
CA THR A 36 -25.69 -3.37 -1.94
C THR A 36 -24.90 -2.07 -1.95
N TYR A 37 -25.60 -0.93 -1.86
CA TYR A 37 -24.93 0.37 -1.79
C TYR A 37 -24.14 0.57 -0.49
N SER A 38 -24.68 0.11 0.63
CA SER A 38 -23.99 0.18 1.93
C SER A 38 -22.73 -0.69 1.92
N THR A 39 -22.81 -1.89 1.34
CA THR A 39 -21.65 -2.77 1.17
C THR A 39 -20.62 -2.11 0.25
N LEU A 40 -21.02 -1.58 -0.91
CA LEU A 40 -20.11 -0.86 -1.80
C LEU A 40 -19.36 0.27 -1.07
N ARG A 41 -20.04 1.06 -0.24
CA ARG A 41 -19.38 2.12 0.54
C ARG A 41 -18.33 1.58 1.52
N ASN A 42 -18.61 0.45 2.16
CA ASN A 42 -17.66 -0.19 3.07
C ASN A 42 -16.43 -0.67 2.32
N GLU A 43 -16.60 -1.34 1.18
CA GLU A 43 -15.49 -1.81 0.34
C GLU A 43 -14.64 -0.63 -0.16
N LEU A 44 -15.25 0.45 -0.65
CA LEU A 44 -14.50 1.65 -1.09
C LEU A 44 -13.71 2.29 0.06
N LYS A 45 -14.26 2.33 1.28
CA LYS A 45 -13.57 2.84 2.47
C LYS A 45 -12.39 1.94 2.87
N LEU A 46 -12.54 0.62 2.74
CA LEU A 46 -11.48 -0.34 3.02
C LEU A 46 -10.34 -0.21 2.00
N ILE A 47 -10.65 -0.07 0.71
CA ILE A 47 -9.65 0.19 -0.35
C ILE A 47 -8.89 1.50 -0.05
N GLU A 48 -9.59 2.56 0.34
CA GLU A 48 -8.96 3.83 0.71
C GLU A 48 -8.01 3.65 1.91
N GLY A 49 -8.47 2.98 2.97
CA GLY A 49 -7.68 2.72 4.17
C GLY A 49 -6.45 1.87 3.88
N ALA A 50 -6.61 0.79 3.14
CA ALA A 50 -5.53 -0.10 2.76
C ALA A 50 -4.53 0.58 1.81
N SER A 51 -4.98 1.46 0.92
CA SER A 51 -4.09 2.28 0.08
C SER A 51 -3.23 3.24 0.91
N ARG A 52 -3.77 3.83 1.98
CA ARG A 52 -3.00 4.67 2.91
C ARG A 52 -1.98 3.87 3.70
N GLN A 53 -2.35 2.68 4.16
CA GLN A 53 -1.44 1.77 4.86
C GLN A 53 -0.33 1.29 3.93
N ALA A 54 -0.65 0.90 2.69
CA ALA A 54 0.33 0.56 1.66
C ALA A 54 1.30 1.71 1.38
N ALA A 55 0.80 2.95 1.29
CA ALA A 55 1.64 4.13 1.10
C ALA A 55 2.64 4.34 2.24
N HIS A 56 2.18 4.15 3.49
CA HIS A 56 3.03 4.27 4.67
C HIS A 56 4.06 3.15 4.73
N TRP A 57 3.63 1.89 4.56
CA TRP A 57 4.47 0.71 4.70
C TRP A 57 5.54 0.61 3.60
N ARG A 58 5.18 0.94 2.35
CA ARG A 58 6.11 0.97 1.20
C ARG A 58 6.87 2.28 1.03
N GLU A 59 6.58 3.30 1.84
CA GLU A 59 7.06 4.68 1.67
C GLU A 59 6.83 5.23 0.24
N ASP A 60 5.74 4.80 -0.39
CA ASP A 60 5.43 5.05 -1.79
C ASP A 60 4.11 5.83 -1.94
N SER A 61 4.24 7.11 -2.32
CA SER A 61 3.11 8.02 -2.48
C SER A 61 2.21 7.68 -3.66
N ARG A 62 2.61 6.80 -4.59
CA ARG A 62 1.75 6.38 -5.71
C ARG A 62 0.47 5.70 -5.20
N TRP A 63 0.54 4.99 -4.07
CA TRP A 63 -0.62 4.39 -3.40
C TRP A 63 -1.63 5.43 -2.91
N LEU A 64 -1.17 6.63 -2.53
CA LEU A 64 -2.07 7.72 -2.13
C LEU A 64 -2.94 8.20 -3.29
N GLN A 65 -2.44 8.13 -4.53
CA GLN A 65 -3.23 8.51 -5.71
C GLN A 65 -4.40 7.57 -5.93
N ILE A 66 -4.19 6.26 -5.73
CA ILE A 66 -5.27 5.25 -5.76
C ILE A 66 -6.30 5.56 -4.66
N GLY A 67 -5.83 5.79 -3.43
CA GLY A 67 -6.71 6.12 -2.31
C GLY A 67 -7.55 7.39 -2.55
N LEU A 68 -6.96 8.43 -3.14
CA LEU A 68 -7.66 9.68 -3.48
C LEU A 68 -8.75 9.45 -4.54
N LEU A 69 -8.45 8.68 -5.59
CA LEU A 69 -9.42 8.35 -6.64
C LEU A 69 -10.63 7.61 -6.05
N VAL A 70 -10.38 6.64 -5.18
CA VAL A 70 -11.42 5.84 -4.54
C VAL A 70 -12.24 6.67 -3.54
N SER A 71 -11.59 7.55 -2.77
CA SER A 71 -12.27 8.51 -1.89
C SER A 71 -13.22 9.41 -2.69
N GLU A 72 -12.78 9.94 -3.83
CA GLU A 72 -13.61 10.80 -4.68
C GLU A 72 -14.79 10.01 -5.27
N ALA A 73 -14.56 8.78 -5.73
CA ALA A 73 -15.63 7.89 -6.16
C ALA A 73 -16.66 7.63 -5.06
N HIS A 74 -16.20 7.36 -3.83
CA HIS A 74 -17.07 7.15 -2.67
C HIS A 74 -17.94 8.37 -2.35
N LYS A 75 -17.36 9.59 -2.40
CA LYS A 75 -18.12 10.84 -2.22
C LYS A 75 -19.20 11.00 -3.28
N ARG A 76 -18.84 10.82 -4.56
CA ARG A 76 -19.76 11.00 -5.70
C ARG A 76 -20.86 9.95 -5.74
N ALA A 77 -20.54 8.70 -5.41
CA ALA A 77 -21.50 7.59 -5.42
C ALA A 77 -22.71 7.83 -4.51
N GLY A 78 -22.59 8.67 -3.47
CA GLY A 78 -23.70 9.12 -2.61
C GLY A 78 -24.86 9.76 -3.38
N ASN A 79 -24.52 10.54 -4.40
CA ASN A 79 -25.50 11.33 -5.14
C ASN A 79 -26.07 10.57 -6.34
N TRP A 80 -25.40 9.50 -6.79
CA TRP A 80 -25.76 8.79 -8.03
C TRP A 80 -27.06 8.02 -7.93
N LEU A 81 -27.43 7.51 -6.75
CA LEU A 81 -28.72 6.84 -6.55
C LEU A 81 -29.93 7.74 -6.85
N ARG A 82 -29.74 9.06 -6.83
CA ARG A 82 -30.76 10.07 -7.12
C ARG A 82 -30.59 10.68 -8.53
N ALA A 83 -29.55 10.30 -9.27
CA ALA A 83 -29.31 10.81 -10.61
C ALA A 83 -30.32 10.24 -11.60
N LYS A 84 -30.46 10.91 -12.76
CA LYS A 84 -31.35 10.48 -13.85
C LYS A 84 -30.99 9.11 -14.44
N GLN A 85 -29.71 8.74 -14.40
CA GLN A 85 -29.18 7.48 -14.97
C GLN A 85 -28.15 6.85 -14.00
N PRO A 86 -28.59 6.30 -12.85
CA PRO A 86 -27.70 5.74 -11.85
C PRO A 86 -26.87 4.57 -12.41
N ALA A 87 -27.51 3.70 -13.19
CA ALA A 87 -26.89 2.49 -13.73
C ALA A 87 -25.64 2.78 -14.57
N LYS A 88 -25.71 3.80 -15.44
CA LYS A 88 -24.57 4.22 -16.26
C LYS A 88 -23.39 4.70 -15.42
N LEU A 89 -23.67 5.41 -14.32
CA LEU A 89 -22.64 5.93 -13.41
C LEU A 89 -21.95 4.80 -12.66
N PHE A 90 -22.70 3.79 -12.19
CA PHE A 90 -22.10 2.61 -11.55
C PHE A 90 -21.29 1.74 -12.52
N LEU A 91 -21.72 1.59 -13.78
CA LEU A 91 -20.91 0.92 -14.80
C LEU A 91 -19.60 1.67 -15.10
N LEU A 92 -19.65 3.00 -15.16
CA LEU A 92 -18.45 3.82 -15.32
C LEU A 92 -17.51 3.70 -14.11
N LEU A 93 -18.07 3.62 -12.90
CA LEU A 93 -17.28 3.38 -11.70
C LEU A 93 -16.65 1.98 -11.72
N ALA A 94 -17.38 0.93 -12.08
CA ALA A 94 -16.83 -0.41 -12.23
C ALA A 94 -15.61 -0.41 -13.16
N LYS A 95 -15.72 0.24 -14.33
CA LYS A 95 -14.60 0.41 -15.27
C LYS A 95 -13.43 1.16 -14.66
N ALA A 96 -13.68 2.24 -13.94
CA ALA A 96 -12.63 3.00 -13.25
C ALA A 96 -11.94 2.18 -12.16
N LEU A 97 -12.68 1.35 -11.42
CA LEU A 97 -12.16 0.45 -10.40
C LEU A 97 -11.33 -0.69 -11.01
N ILE A 98 -11.72 -1.24 -12.16
CA ILE A 98 -10.91 -2.23 -12.90
C ILE A 98 -9.55 -1.63 -13.28
N VAL A 99 -9.54 -0.41 -13.81
CA VAL A 99 -8.29 0.30 -14.15
C VAL A 99 -7.48 0.59 -12.88
N ALA A 100 -8.12 1.03 -11.80
CA ALA A 100 -7.45 1.30 -10.54
C ALA A 100 -6.83 0.03 -9.92
N GLN A 101 -7.52 -1.11 -10.01
CA GLN A 101 -7.02 -2.41 -9.56
C GLN A 101 -5.81 -2.85 -10.38
N ALA A 102 -5.88 -2.73 -11.71
CA ALA A 102 -4.75 -3.04 -12.59
C ALA A 102 -3.54 -2.14 -12.27
N ASN A 103 -3.76 -0.85 -12.04
CA ASN A 103 -2.72 0.08 -11.62
C ASN A 103 -2.15 -0.26 -10.24
N ALA A 104 -2.99 -0.72 -9.30
CA ALA A 104 -2.54 -1.15 -7.98
C ALA A 104 -1.60 -2.38 -8.06
N GLU A 105 -1.96 -3.39 -8.86
CA GLU A 105 -1.10 -4.56 -9.09
C GLU A 105 0.21 -4.21 -9.83
N ASP A 106 0.12 -3.30 -10.79
CA ASP A 106 1.30 -2.78 -11.49
C ASP A 106 2.22 -1.98 -10.55
N ILE A 107 1.68 -1.11 -9.68
CA ILE A 107 2.46 -0.39 -8.67
C ILE A 107 3.08 -1.35 -7.65
N ARG A 108 2.37 -2.44 -7.28
CA ARG A 108 2.87 -3.47 -6.35
C ARG A 108 4.12 -4.15 -6.86
N THR A 109 4.18 -4.43 -8.15
CA THR A 109 5.26 -5.18 -8.80
C THR A 109 6.36 -4.28 -9.37
N ARG A 110 6.05 -3.01 -9.69
CA ARG A 110 7.03 -2.05 -10.19
C ARG A 110 8.03 -1.64 -9.11
N ALA A 111 9.30 -1.63 -9.50
CA ALA A 111 10.34 -0.96 -8.74
C ALA A 111 9.91 0.48 -8.45
N THR A 112 9.94 0.86 -7.18
CA THR A 112 9.55 2.19 -6.68
C THR A 112 10.52 3.28 -7.14
N GLY A 113 11.70 2.92 -7.64
CA GLY A 113 12.78 3.85 -8.01
C GLY A 113 13.39 4.58 -6.80
N ARG A 114 12.64 4.69 -5.70
CA ARG A 114 13.13 4.92 -4.36
C ARG A 114 13.77 3.63 -3.87
N ARG A 115 15.10 3.65 -3.78
CA ARG A 115 15.80 2.92 -2.72
C ARG A 115 15.07 3.32 -1.43
N GLY A 116 14.14 2.49 -0.94
CA GLY A 116 13.64 2.63 0.43
C GLY A 116 14.84 2.80 1.34
N ALA A 117 14.73 3.62 2.38
CA ALA A 117 15.86 4.03 3.22
C ALA A 117 16.88 2.90 3.28
N ILE A 118 17.95 3.03 2.47
CA ILE A 118 19.09 2.14 2.62
C ILE A 118 19.50 2.53 4.03
N LEU A 119 19.16 1.69 5.01
CA LEU A 119 20.03 1.53 6.15
C LEU A 119 21.41 1.53 5.51
N PRO A 120 22.20 2.62 5.65
CA PRO A 120 23.48 2.73 4.97
C PRO A 120 24.15 1.37 5.19
N ASP A 121 24.53 0.70 4.08
CA ASP A 121 25.11 -0.65 4.11
C ASP A 121 25.88 -0.75 5.41
N VAL A 122 25.45 -1.63 6.32
CA VAL A 122 25.98 -1.69 7.69
C VAL A 122 27.48 -1.58 7.54
N MET A 123 28.03 -0.40 7.85
CA MET A 123 29.45 -0.17 7.61
C MET A 123 30.12 -1.33 8.29
N PRO A 124 31.04 -2.07 7.62
CA PRO A 124 31.65 -3.24 8.21
C PRO A 124 32.07 -2.83 9.60
N GLY A 125 31.35 -3.37 10.61
CA GLY A 125 31.59 -3.00 11.99
C GLY A 125 33.08 -3.19 12.21
N PRO A 126 33.76 -2.26 12.90
CA PRO A 126 35.21 -2.25 12.99
C PRO A 126 35.65 -3.68 13.23
N HIS A 127 36.41 -4.22 12.27
CA HIS A 127 36.84 -5.60 12.30
C HIS A 127 37.39 -5.79 13.71
N ARG A 128 36.73 -6.62 14.53
CA ARG A 128 37.29 -7.00 15.83
C ARG A 128 38.44 -7.93 15.50
N ASP A 129 39.50 -7.35 14.95
CA ASP A 129 40.85 -7.84 15.15
C ASP A 129 40.97 -7.92 16.66
N THR A 130 41.01 -9.14 17.15
CA THR A 130 41.20 -9.51 18.56
C THR A 130 42.60 -9.11 19.05
N ARG A 131 43.23 -8.11 18.44
CA ARG A 131 44.53 -7.59 18.78
C ARG A 131 44.34 -6.26 19.51
N PRO A 132 44.74 -6.16 20.78
CA PRO A 132 44.66 -4.91 21.51
C PRO A 132 45.47 -3.83 20.79
N VAL A 133 44.83 -2.67 20.60
CA VAL A 133 45.41 -1.50 19.92
C VAL A 133 46.50 -0.93 20.83
N GLY A 134 47.77 -1.00 20.42
CA GLY A 134 48.89 -0.39 21.16
C GLY A 134 50.25 -1.11 21.12
N TRP A 135 50.38 -2.26 20.47
CA TRP A 135 51.65 -3.00 20.43
C TRP A 135 52.39 -2.84 19.10
N ARG A 136 53.59 -2.24 19.13
CA ARG A 136 54.61 -2.45 18.09
C ARG A 136 55.50 -3.60 18.53
N ALA A 137 55.67 -4.60 17.68
CA ALA A 137 56.75 -5.57 17.84
C ALA A 137 58.08 -4.85 17.57
N SER A 138 58.94 -4.76 18.58
CA SER A 138 60.36 -4.50 18.40
C SER A 138 61.08 -5.85 18.31
N ASP A 139 62.05 -5.97 17.40
CA ASP A 139 62.87 -7.18 17.14
C ASP A 139 63.88 -7.51 18.26
N GLY A 140 63.43 -7.47 19.51
CA GLY A 140 64.26 -7.82 20.66
C GLY A 140 63.38 -7.94 21.88
N GLY A 141 63.17 -9.18 22.33
CA GLY A 141 62.36 -9.46 23.50
C GLY A 141 62.99 -8.89 24.77
N ILE A 142 62.35 -7.88 25.35
CA ILE A 142 62.22 -7.60 26.78
C ILE A 142 61.00 -6.67 26.92
N LEU A 143 60.10 -6.98 27.86
CA LEU A 143 58.91 -6.19 28.16
C LEU A 143 59.19 -5.25 29.33
N LEU A 144 58.94 -3.95 29.15
CA LEU A 144 58.82 -3.00 30.25
C LEU A 144 57.50 -2.21 30.13
N PRO A 145 56.66 -2.18 31.18
CA PRO A 145 55.52 -1.28 31.24
C PRO A 145 55.97 0.14 31.62
N ASN A 146 55.22 1.15 31.17
CA ASN A 146 55.27 2.48 31.79
C ASN A 146 54.63 2.44 33.18
#